data_AF-A0A9Q0N8Q9-F1
#
_entry.id   AF-A0A9Q0N8Q9-F1
#
_cell.length_a   1.000
_cell.length_b   1.000
_cell.length_c   1.000
_cell.angle_alpha   90.00
_cell.angle_beta   90.00
_cell.angle_gamma   90.00
#
_symmetry.space_group_name_H-M   'P 1'
#
loop_
_entity.id
_entity.type
_entity.pdbx_description
1 polymer ?
#
loop_
_entity_poly.entity_id
_entity_poly.type
_entity_poly.pdbx_seq_one_letter_code
_entity_poly.pdbx_strand_id
1 'polypeptide(L)'
;MDGFAINLGLTTIFFAQMMGIDLAFHDYLVIILTSTLGSIGGAGIPGASLIMLPMVLSSVNMPIEGVAMIAGIDRVLDLLRTAINITGDATITLIIDSSEDFGIKMVEDYLPKNWTKLQKEKYQKQLKDLVDQYVSKDLEIEFHVGRGAIYDEVIQYTNVVKDDYQVTNLYGIYGDSKPNICFAGHVDIVPAGDEALWLGDPFIANIVGDKIYGRGTVDMKGAIACFLAASLNFIKLNPNLKGSISFLITSDEEGKAEYGTKEMLKYLYRDTPYPQKLIDLAIVGEPTNYHQIGDTAKIGRRGSINFDLILYGTAGHVAYPSQASNPIPYLIYILNDLVNYRLDEGSEFFQESHLEVTSIDVGNNVTNVIPGKITSKFNIRFNDNHSSYSILKLVEKIIENTCVKYNTEYKLNYVTAAECFIQEPKGLIADFIEVVTDTTQMVTKLSTSGGTSDARFIRNYCPVVEFGLCFSTAHKMNEYTEIRDLQRLYHRTFMSSRLYLIAELMAKPGKEEELFKVLLGLEPLTLREDGCIRYRVTRQIYHPVSTTESKFTIMFNEEWANKTALDTHLEKPYMKEFVDKYIKSPDTSLVSDINIRIFSDEA
;
A
#
# COMPACT_ATOMS: atom_id res chain seq x y z
N MET A 1 26.51 18.57 25.84
CA MET A 1 27.39 18.77 27.01
C MET A 1 26.57 18.39 28.22
N ASP A 2 26.97 17.34 28.92
CA ASP A 2 26.24 16.86 30.11
C ASP A 2 26.40 17.87 31.27
N GLY A 3 25.51 17.79 32.27
CA GLY A 3 25.59 18.66 33.45
C GLY A 3 26.83 18.43 34.31
N PHE A 4 27.60 17.36 34.03
CA PHE A 4 28.79 16.97 34.78
C PHE A 4 30.03 17.75 34.32
N ALA A 5 30.25 17.91 33.01
CA ALA A 5 31.32 18.75 32.45
C ALA A 5 31.19 20.21 32.89
N ILE A 6 29.96 20.73 32.94
CA ILE A 6 29.67 22.10 33.39
C ILE A 6 30.05 22.27 34.87
N ASN A 7 29.71 21.29 35.71
CA ASN A 7 30.03 21.33 37.13
C ASN A 7 31.54 21.31 37.37
N LEU A 8 32.29 20.41 36.72
CA LEU A 8 33.75 20.34 36.85
C LEU A 8 34.42 21.69 36.50
N GLY A 9 33.97 22.32 35.41
CA GLY A 9 34.49 23.63 35.00
C GLY A 9 34.15 24.74 35.99
N LEU A 10 32.87 24.85 36.40
CA LEU A 10 32.42 25.88 37.34
C LEU A 10 33.07 25.74 38.71
N THR A 11 33.17 24.52 39.22
CA THR A 11 33.81 24.25 40.51
C THR A 11 35.30 24.60 40.48
N THR A 12 35.98 24.32 39.37
CA THR A 12 37.39 24.70 39.20
C THR A 12 37.58 26.22 39.19
N ILE A 13 36.73 26.95 38.47
CA ILE A 13 36.76 28.42 38.45
C ILE A 13 36.44 29.00 39.84
N PHE A 14 35.44 28.43 40.53
CA PHE A 14 35.08 28.82 41.89
C PHE A 14 36.26 28.64 42.86
N PHE A 15 36.99 27.52 42.78
CA PHE A 15 38.17 27.32 43.61
C PHE A 15 39.29 28.29 43.32
N ALA A 16 39.52 28.63 42.04
CA ALA A 16 40.55 29.60 41.69
C ALA A 16 40.24 30.96 42.32
N GLN A 17 38.98 31.39 42.26
CA GLN A 17 38.51 32.63 42.90
C GLN A 17 38.63 32.57 44.43
N MET A 18 38.22 31.46 45.05
CA MET A 18 38.28 31.30 46.51
C MET A 18 39.72 31.30 47.03
N MET A 19 40.66 30.76 46.28
CA MET A 19 42.09 30.70 46.65
C MET A 19 42.89 31.93 46.22
N GLY A 20 42.26 32.88 45.51
CA GLY A 20 42.94 34.07 44.97
C GLY A 20 43.95 33.75 43.87
N ILE A 21 43.73 32.68 43.11
CA ILE A 21 44.56 32.25 41.99
C ILE A 21 43.98 32.86 40.70
N ASP A 22 44.77 33.69 40.02
CA ASP A 22 44.39 34.25 38.72
C ASP A 22 44.59 33.23 37.61
N LEU A 23 43.50 32.83 36.96
CA LEU A 23 43.52 31.94 35.78
C LEU A 23 43.78 32.76 34.51
N ALA A 24 44.78 32.37 33.72
CA ALA A 24 45.01 32.96 32.42
C ALA A 24 44.08 32.36 31.37
N PHE A 25 43.97 33.00 30.20
CA PHE A 25 43.06 32.57 29.14
C PHE A 25 43.28 31.10 28.71
N HIS A 26 44.53 30.64 28.70
CA HIS A 26 44.86 29.26 28.36
C HIS A 26 44.34 28.25 29.39
N ASP A 27 44.30 28.61 30.68
CA ASP A 27 43.79 27.75 31.74
C ASP A 27 42.30 27.45 31.55
N TYR A 28 41.52 28.45 31.11
CA TYR A 28 40.11 28.23 30.77
C TYR A 28 39.94 27.23 29.62
N LEU A 29 40.80 27.26 28.59
CA LEU A 29 40.76 26.28 27.50
C LEU A 29 41.10 24.87 27.99
N VAL A 30 42.09 24.76 28.88
CA VAL A 30 42.50 23.49 29.49
C VAL A 30 41.39 22.95 30.40
N ILE A 31 40.72 23.80 31.19
CA ILE A 31 39.58 23.41 32.03
C ILE A 31 38.42 22.93 31.18
N ILE A 32 38.07 23.62 30.09
CA ILE A 32 36.99 23.19 29.19
C ILE A 32 37.30 21.82 28.59
N LEU A 33 38.53 21.64 28.10
CA LEU A 33 38.96 20.37 27.49
C LEU A 33 38.95 19.23 28.50
N THR A 34 39.57 19.43 29.67
CA THR A 34 39.71 18.38 30.69
C THR A 34 38.41 18.08 31.39
N SER A 35 37.53 19.06 31.59
CA SER A 35 36.17 18.84 32.12
C SER A 35 35.31 18.06 31.14
N THR A 36 35.44 18.31 29.84
CA THR A 36 34.72 17.57 28.80
C THR A 36 35.24 16.14 28.67
N LEU A 37 36.56 15.93 28.71
CA LEU A 37 37.13 14.58 28.68
C LEU A 37 36.82 13.79 29.95
N GLY A 38 36.88 14.46 31.12
CA GLY A 38 36.57 13.85 32.41
C GLY A 38 35.09 13.50 32.59
N SER A 39 34.18 14.08 31.80
CA SER A 39 32.75 13.73 31.85
C SER A 39 32.41 12.43 31.11
N ILE A 40 33.26 12.01 30.18
CA ILE A 40 33.08 10.77 29.40
C ILE A 40 33.08 9.57 30.35
N GLY A 41 31.91 8.93 30.48
CA GLY A 41 31.72 7.75 31.34
C GLY A 41 31.46 8.05 32.83
N GLY A 42 31.54 9.31 33.27
CA GLY A 42 31.27 9.72 34.66
C GLY A 42 29.85 10.26 34.90
N ALA A 43 29.18 10.74 33.86
CA ALA A 43 27.94 11.51 33.97
C ALA A 43 26.73 10.78 34.61
N GLY A 44 26.71 9.45 34.56
CA GLY A 44 25.65 8.59 35.13
C GLY A 44 26.02 7.90 36.45
N ILE A 45 27.18 8.20 37.04
CA ILE A 45 27.68 7.53 38.24
C ILE A 45 27.62 8.49 39.42
N PRO A 46 26.79 8.22 40.46
CA PRO A 46 26.77 9.05 41.66
C PRO A 46 28.16 9.10 42.33
N GLY A 47 28.70 10.31 42.51
CA GLY A 47 29.95 10.59 43.21
C GLY A 47 31.18 10.65 42.29
N ALA A 48 31.00 10.51 40.98
CA ALA A 48 32.10 10.59 40.02
C ALA A 48 32.77 11.98 39.97
N SER A 49 32.04 13.05 40.34
CA SER A 49 32.56 14.42 40.35
C SER A 49 33.75 14.58 41.28
N LEU A 50 33.69 13.97 42.47
CA LEU A 50 34.78 14.02 43.47
C LEU A 50 36.02 13.25 43.02
N ILE A 51 35.85 12.28 42.11
CA ILE A 51 36.94 11.48 41.57
C ILE A 51 37.61 12.20 40.40
N MET A 52 36.83 12.88 39.55
CA MET A 52 37.32 13.55 38.34
C MET A 52 37.82 14.98 38.58
N LEU A 53 37.32 15.67 39.61
CA LEU A 53 37.71 17.04 39.90
C LEU A 53 39.20 17.23 40.26
N PRO A 54 39.87 16.34 41.02
CA PRO A 54 41.31 16.40 41.21
C PRO A 54 42.10 16.40 39.89
N MET A 55 41.62 15.66 38.89
CA MET A 55 42.26 15.60 37.56
C MET A 55 42.17 16.95 36.84
N VAL A 56 41.00 17.60 36.90
CA VAL A 56 40.79 18.92 36.29
C VAL A 56 41.60 20.00 37.00
N LEU A 57 41.62 20.01 38.35
CA LEU A 57 42.42 20.96 39.13
C LEU A 57 43.92 20.78 38.86
N SER A 58 44.41 19.54 38.83
CA SER A 58 45.81 19.26 38.54
C SER A 58 46.21 19.70 37.12
N SER A 59 45.28 19.72 36.16
CA SER A 59 45.60 20.11 34.78
C SER A 59 45.95 21.59 34.61
N VAL A 60 45.52 22.43 35.56
CA VAL A 60 45.85 23.86 35.66
C VAL A 60 46.70 24.18 36.89
N ASN A 61 47.42 23.18 37.42
CA ASN A 61 48.30 23.29 38.59
C ASN A 61 47.63 23.84 39.85
N MET A 62 46.33 23.56 40.05
CA MET A 62 45.60 23.96 41.24
C MET A 62 45.66 22.90 42.36
N PRO A 63 45.64 23.31 43.63
CA PRO A 63 45.65 22.40 44.77
C PRO A 63 44.40 21.50 44.81
N ILE A 64 44.61 20.19 44.91
CA ILE A 64 43.52 19.20 44.91
C ILE A 64 42.78 19.12 46.26
N GLU A 65 43.37 19.68 47.32
CA GLU A 65 42.78 19.74 48.66
C GLU A 65 41.44 20.48 48.68
N GLY A 66 41.21 21.37 47.71
CA GLY A 66 39.94 22.07 47.52
C GLY A 66 38.74 21.13 47.38
N VAL A 67 38.92 19.93 46.81
CA VAL A 67 37.85 18.95 46.62
C VAL A 67 37.18 18.54 47.94
N ALA A 68 37.94 18.49 49.05
CA ALA A 68 37.40 18.16 50.37
C ALA A 68 36.40 19.22 50.88
N MET A 69 36.53 20.48 50.45
CA MET A 69 35.68 21.58 50.90
C MET A 69 34.25 21.51 50.37
N ILE A 70 34.07 20.92 49.18
CA ILE A 70 32.76 20.78 48.56
C ILE A 70 32.18 19.38 48.74
N ALA A 71 32.96 18.38 49.16
CA ALA A 71 32.53 16.98 49.24
C ALA A 71 31.21 16.78 50.00
N GLY A 72 30.96 17.58 51.04
CA GLY A 72 29.71 17.53 51.82
C GLY A 72 28.47 18.04 51.06
N ILE A 73 28.61 19.08 50.24
CA ILE A 73 27.51 19.68 49.47
C ILE A 73 27.37 18.99 48.11
N ASP A 74 28.49 18.60 47.52
CA ASP A 74 28.56 17.97 46.20
C ASP A 74 27.73 16.70 46.18
N ARG A 75 27.64 15.94 47.28
CA ARG A 75 26.80 14.73 47.33
C ARG A 75 25.33 14.99 46.99
N VAL A 76 24.74 16.10 47.45
CA VAL A 76 23.34 16.43 47.16
C VAL A 76 23.19 16.92 45.72
N LEU A 77 24.12 17.76 45.26
CA LEU A 77 24.10 18.29 43.90
C LEU A 77 24.38 17.21 42.85
N ASP A 78 25.26 16.26 43.16
CA ASP A 78 25.62 15.09 42.37
C ASP A 78 24.43 14.17 42.17
N LEU A 79 23.65 13.88 43.22
CA LEU A 79 22.45 13.05 43.10
C LEU A 79 21.41 13.69 42.17
N LEU A 80 21.20 15.01 42.28
CA LEU A 80 20.27 15.73 41.40
C LEU A 80 20.74 15.75 39.94
N ARG A 81 22.03 16.01 39.70
CA ARG A 81 22.62 16.00 38.36
C ARG A 81 22.63 14.61 37.74
N THR A 82 22.98 13.59 38.51
CA THR A 82 22.98 12.20 38.06
C THR A 82 21.56 11.76 37.72
N ALA A 83 20.57 12.13 38.54
CA ALA A 83 19.17 11.86 38.22
C ALA A 83 18.76 12.51 36.89
N ILE A 84 19.10 13.79 36.66
CA ILE A 84 18.79 14.50 35.40
C ILE A 84 19.53 13.89 34.20
N ASN A 85 20.79 13.52 34.34
CA ASN A 85 21.56 12.89 33.27
C ASN A 85 21.00 11.51 32.94
N ILE A 86 20.73 10.66 33.94
CA ILE A 86 20.15 9.32 33.72
C ILE A 86 18.74 9.42 33.16
N THR A 87 17.88 10.32 33.67
CA THR A 87 16.53 10.49 33.10
C THR A 87 16.58 11.10 31.71
N GLY A 88 17.52 12.02 31.44
CA GLY A 88 17.77 12.56 30.10
C GLY A 88 18.25 11.50 29.12
N ASP A 89 19.24 10.69 29.51
CA ASP A 89 19.76 9.59 28.70
C ASP A 89 18.70 8.48 28.53
N ALA A 90 17.92 8.16 29.56
CA ALA A 90 16.80 7.22 29.45
C ALA A 90 15.68 7.79 28.58
N THR A 91 15.38 9.08 28.67
CA THR A 91 14.38 9.75 27.83
C THR A 91 14.85 9.83 26.39
N ILE A 92 16.12 10.13 26.13
CA ILE A 92 16.72 10.12 24.79
C ILE A 92 16.83 8.69 24.27
N THR A 93 17.15 7.70 25.10
CA THR A 93 17.14 6.29 24.72
C THR A 93 15.72 5.85 24.39
N LEU A 94 14.70 6.31 25.12
CA LEU A 94 13.29 6.07 24.80
C LEU A 94 12.83 6.86 23.58
N ILE A 95 13.34 8.07 23.35
CA ILE A 95 13.09 8.85 22.12
C ILE A 95 13.78 8.17 20.93
N ILE A 96 14.98 7.63 21.13
CA ILE A 96 15.74 6.88 20.13
C ILE A 96 15.07 5.53 19.86
N ASP A 97 14.67 4.76 20.88
CA ASP A 97 13.86 3.53 20.77
C ASP A 97 12.48 3.80 20.16
N SER A 98 11.90 4.98 20.41
CA SER A 98 10.70 5.45 19.70
C SER A 98 10.99 5.89 18.25
N SER A 99 12.24 6.25 17.93
CA SER A 99 12.69 6.64 16.57
C SER A 99 13.33 5.48 15.78
N GLU A 100 13.74 4.42 16.48
CA GLU A 100 14.42 3.21 16.03
C GLU A 100 13.71 2.02 16.69
N ASP A 101 12.72 1.49 15.97
CA ASP A 101 12.19 0.12 16.12
C ASP A 101 11.28 -0.27 17.29
N PHE A 102 9.98 -0.02 17.08
CA PHE A 102 8.91 -0.94 17.50
C PHE A 102 8.11 -1.56 16.33
N GLY A 103 8.48 -1.27 15.08
CA GLY A 103 7.84 -1.82 13.87
C GLY A 103 8.63 -2.93 13.17
N ILE A 104 9.96 -3.00 13.36
CA ILE A 104 10.80 -3.94 12.60
C ILE A 104 10.76 -5.35 13.19
N LYS A 105 10.61 -5.53 14.49
CA LYS A 105 10.53 -6.89 15.09
C LYS A 105 9.31 -7.70 14.64
N MET A 106 8.20 -7.05 14.29
CA MET A 106 7.01 -7.74 13.80
C MET A 106 7.07 -8.08 12.31
N VAL A 107 8.04 -7.53 11.56
CA VAL A 107 8.28 -7.82 10.13
C VAL A 107 9.51 -8.71 9.96
N GLU A 108 10.48 -8.66 10.89
CA GLU A 108 11.66 -9.54 10.93
C GLU A 108 11.30 -11.03 10.98
N ASP A 109 10.18 -11.39 11.61
CA ASP A 109 9.70 -12.76 11.76
C ASP A 109 8.87 -13.27 10.56
N TYR A 110 8.61 -12.44 9.54
CA TYR A 110 7.59 -12.69 8.50
C TYR A 110 8.12 -12.75 7.08
N LEU A 111 9.36 -12.34 6.89
CA LEU A 111 10.01 -12.39 5.59
C LEU A 111 10.57 -13.81 5.37
N PRO A 112 10.49 -14.37 4.15
CA PRO A 112 10.99 -15.70 3.85
C PRO A 112 12.42 -15.87 4.39
N LYS A 113 12.69 -16.92 5.19
CA LYS A 113 14.00 -17.18 5.83
C LYS A 113 15.16 -17.27 4.83
N ASN A 114 14.86 -17.48 3.56
CA ASN A 114 15.76 -17.53 2.41
C ASN A 114 16.16 -16.16 1.83
N TRP A 115 15.68 -15.03 2.38
CA TRP A 115 16.10 -13.69 1.97
C TRP A 115 17.32 -13.20 2.74
N THR A 116 18.27 -12.62 2.00
CA THR A 116 19.45 -11.98 2.58
C THR A 116 19.06 -10.70 3.34
N LYS A 117 19.85 -10.32 4.34
CA LYS A 117 19.65 -9.09 5.13
C LYS A 117 19.49 -7.84 4.24
N LEU A 118 20.27 -7.76 3.18
CA LEU A 118 20.22 -6.68 2.20
C LEU A 118 18.90 -6.63 1.42
N GLN A 119 18.33 -7.78 1.04
CA GLN A 119 17.02 -7.85 0.37
C GLN A 119 15.89 -7.41 1.31
N LYS A 120 15.99 -7.76 2.60
CA LYS A 120 15.02 -7.33 3.63
C LYS A 120 15.06 -5.80 3.85
N GLU A 121 16.25 -5.23 3.99
CA GLU A 121 16.45 -3.78 4.16
C GLU A 121 15.96 -2.97 2.94
N LYS A 122 16.22 -3.49 1.74
CA LYS A 122 15.77 -2.89 0.47
C LYS A 122 14.24 -2.89 0.31
N TYR A 123 13.61 -3.98 0.70
CA TYR A 123 12.16 -4.15 0.65
C TYR A 123 11.42 -3.26 1.67
N GLN A 124 11.98 -3.09 2.87
CA GLN A 124 11.46 -2.14 3.88
C GLN A 124 11.55 -0.70 3.38
N LYS A 125 12.66 -0.34 2.77
CA LYS A 125 12.85 0.97 2.13
C LYS A 125 11.84 1.21 1.01
N GLN A 126 11.58 0.19 0.18
CA GLN A 126 10.58 0.23 -0.88
C GLN A 126 9.17 0.56 -0.39
N LEU A 127 8.72 -0.06 0.71
CA LEU A 127 7.37 0.18 1.23
C LEU A 127 7.23 1.60 1.80
N LYS A 128 8.27 2.06 2.51
CA LYS A 128 8.37 3.41 3.04
C LYS A 128 8.40 4.47 1.93
N ASP A 129 9.24 4.27 0.92
CA ASP A 129 9.35 5.17 -0.24
C ASP A 129 8.02 5.22 -1.03
N LEU A 130 7.28 4.11 -1.14
CA LEU A 130 5.95 4.07 -1.77
C LEU A 130 4.92 4.89 -1.00
N VAL A 131 4.90 4.77 0.33
CA VAL A 131 3.96 5.50 1.20
C VAL A 131 4.30 7.00 1.23
N ASP A 132 5.57 7.34 1.39
CA ASP A 132 6.07 8.72 1.48
C ASP A 132 5.86 9.53 0.18
N GLN A 133 5.70 8.85 -0.96
CA GLN A 133 5.56 9.50 -2.26
C GLN A 133 4.12 9.78 -2.69
N TYR A 134 3.13 9.00 -2.23
CA TYR A 134 1.72 9.16 -2.63
C TYR A 134 0.80 9.70 -1.54
N VAL A 135 1.29 9.79 -0.30
CA VAL A 135 0.59 10.40 0.84
C VAL A 135 1.15 11.81 1.10
N SER A 136 0.32 12.80 1.47
CA SER A 136 0.74 14.21 1.56
C SER A 136 1.81 14.43 2.64
N LYS A 137 2.75 15.36 2.41
CA LYS A 137 3.78 15.80 3.37
C LYS A 137 3.24 16.60 4.57
N ASP A 138 1.94 16.91 4.59
CA ASP A 138 1.25 17.64 5.66
C ASP A 138 0.42 16.69 6.57
N LEU A 139 0.65 15.39 6.46
CA LEU A 139 0.03 14.34 7.26
C LEU A 139 1.13 13.58 8.00
N GLU A 140 1.44 14.01 9.23
CA GLU A 140 2.00 13.10 10.21
C GLU A 140 0.95 12.02 10.48
N ILE A 141 1.25 10.80 10.03
CA ILE A 141 0.46 9.61 10.30
C ILE A 141 1.21 8.84 11.38
N GLU A 142 0.80 9.02 12.63
CA GLU A 142 1.19 8.17 13.73
C GLU A 142 0.30 6.91 13.71
N PHE A 143 0.92 5.75 13.56
CA PHE A 143 0.31 4.47 13.92
C PHE A 143 0.73 4.18 15.35
N HIS A 144 -0.19 4.17 16.33
CA HIS A 144 0.12 3.45 17.57
C HIS A 144 -0.27 1.97 17.43
N VAL A 145 0.19 1.05 18.30
CA VAL A 145 -0.48 -0.23 18.62
C VAL A 145 0.05 -0.60 19.99
N GLY A 146 -0.72 -0.22 21.01
CA GLY A 146 -0.31 -0.20 22.41
C GLY A 146 -0.71 1.12 23.06
N ARG A 147 -2.01 1.42 23.02
CA ARG A 147 -2.69 2.74 23.09
C ARG A 147 -2.40 3.65 21.89
N GLY A 148 -3.23 3.45 20.86
CA GLY A 148 -3.54 4.45 19.84
C GLY A 148 -3.31 4.04 18.36
N ALA A 149 -3.39 2.74 18.08
CA ALA A 149 -3.57 2.36 16.69
C ALA A 149 -4.83 2.99 16.15
N ILE A 150 -4.86 3.11 14.83
CA ILE A 150 -6.11 3.18 14.08
C ILE A 150 -7.08 2.10 14.58
N TYR A 151 -6.61 1.03 15.21
CA TYR A 151 -7.43 -0.04 15.73
C TYR A 151 -7.71 0.12 17.23
N ASP A 152 -8.98 0.02 17.60
CA ASP A 152 -9.37 -0.15 19.00
C ASP A 152 -8.83 -1.49 19.54
N GLU A 153 -8.64 -2.48 18.65
CA GLU A 153 -8.13 -3.80 18.99
C GLU A 153 -7.33 -4.41 17.81
N VAL A 154 -6.20 -5.03 18.11
CA VAL A 154 -5.36 -5.76 17.14
C VAL A 154 -5.17 -7.20 17.63
N ILE A 155 -5.44 -8.15 16.74
CA ILE A 155 -5.23 -9.58 16.97
C ILE A 155 -4.19 -10.05 15.95
N GLN A 156 -3.05 -10.51 16.45
CA GLN A 156 -2.02 -11.17 15.67
C GLN A 156 -2.06 -12.67 15.97
N TYR A 157 -2.09 -13.50 14.93
CA TYR A 157 -2.16 -14.94 15.07
C TYR A 157 -1.09 -15.65 14.23
N THR A 158 -0.13 -16.25 14.94
CA THR A 158 1.03 -16.95 14.36
C THR A 158 0.91 -18.46 14.48
N ASN A 159 0.87 -19.11 13.32
CA ASN A 159 0.98 -20.54 13.21
C ASN A 159 2.44 -20.92 12.89
N VAL A 160 3.07 -21.66 13.80
CA VAL A 160 4.36 -22.31 13.56
C VAL A 160 4.09 -23.73 13.07
N VAL A 161 4.46 -24.02 11.83
CA VAL A 161 4.31 -25.35 11.21
C VAL A 161 5.66 -26.08 11.29
N LYS A 162 5.66 -27.42 11.22
CA LYS A 162 6.89 -28.22 11.18
C LYS A 162 7.84 -27.72 10.07
N ASP A 163 9.14 -27.80 10.35
CA ASP A 163 10.25 -27.41 9.46
C ASP A 163 10.40 -25.90 9.22
N ASP A 164 10.25 -25.09 10.27
CA ASP A 164 10.58 -23.65 10.27
C ASP A 164 9.72 -22.76 9.36
N TYR A 165 8.61 -23.30 8.83
CA TYR A 165 7.59 -22.59 8.07
C TYR A 165 6.64 -21.84 9.03
N GLN A 166 6.70 -20.51 8.98
CA GLN A 166 5.90 -19.62 9.82
C GLN A 166 4.97 -18.80 8.93
N VAL A 167 3.67 -18.88 9.22
CA VAL A 167 2.64 -18.07 8.57
C VAL A 167 2.04 -17.18 9.62
N THR A 168 1.87 -15.88 9.33
CA THR A 168 0.97 -15.12 10.17
C THR A 168 0.07 -14.11 9.53
N ASN A 169 -0.99 -13.92 10.29
CA ASN A 169 -2.19 -13.22 10.00
C ASN A 169 -2.36 -12.07 10.99
N LEU A 170 -2.85 -10.96 10.47
CA LEU A 170 -3.21 -9.78 11.23
C LEU A 170 -4.70 -9.53 11.03
N TYR A 171 -5.41 -9.33 12.13
CA TYR A 171 -6.72 -8.70 12.12
C TYR A 171 -6.69 -7.45 13.00
N GLY A 172 -6.87 -6.29 12.39
CA GLY A 172 -7.02 -5.01 13.10
C GLY A 172 -8.42 -4.45 12.86
N ILE A 173 -9.05 -3.86 13.87
CA ILE A 173 -10.36 -3.21 13.74
C ILE A 173 -10.42 -1.86 14.45
N TYR A 174 -10.92 -0.84 13.74
CA TYR A 174 -11.35 0.45 14.28
C TYR A 174 -12.86 0.50 14.37
N GLY A 175 -13.40 1.02 15.47
CA GLY A 175 -14.82 1.03 15.73
C GLY A 175 -15.31 -0.26 16.39
N ASP A 176 -16.52 -0.17 16.93
CA ASP A 176 -17.16 -1.23 17.71
C ASP A 176 -18.59 -1.54 17.25
N SER A 177 -19.01 -0.95 16.12
CA SER A 177 -20.39 -1.01 15.62
C SER A 177 -20.46 -1.45 14.16
N LYS A 178 -21.64 -1.89 13.74
CA LYS A 178 -21.92 -2.27 12.35
C LYS A 178 -22.27 -1.04 11.49
N PRO A 179 -21.98 -1.07 10.18
CA PRO A 179 -21.34 -2.16 9.45
C PRO A 179 -19.82 -2.21 9.65
N ASN A 180 -19.23 -3.41 9.70
CA ASN A 180 -17.78 -3.62 9.64
C ASN A 180 -17.34 -3.88 8.18
N ILE A 181 -16.63 -2.93 7.59
CA ILE A 181 -16.03 -3.05 6.26
C ILE A 181 -14.58 -3.49 6.42
N CYS A 182 -14.24 -4.68 5.91
CA CYS A 182 -12.93 -5.29 6.04
C CYS A 182 -12.13 -5.19 4.74
N PHE A 183 -10.93 -4.62 4.80
CA PHE A 183 -9.95 -4.69 3.72
C PHE A 183 -9.05 -5.91 3.90
N ALA A 184 -9.15 -6.87 2.98
CA ALA A 184 -8.39 -8.10 3.02
C ALA A 184 -7.28 -8.12 1.97
N GLY A 185 -6.18 -8.81 2.28
CA GLY A 185 -5.05 -8.93 1.36
C GLY A 185 -3.89 -9.74 1.91
N HIS A 186 -2.77 -9.74 1.18
CA HIS A 186 -1.59 -10.49 1.56
C HIS A 186 -0.28 -9.75 1.28
N VAL A 187 0.77 -10.06 2.05
CA VAL A 187 2.08 -9.39 1.99
C VAL A 187 3.19 -10.25 1.38
N ASP A 188 2.98 -11.55 1.28
CA ASP A 188 3.84 -12.46 0.52
C ASP A 188 3.81 -12.15 -0.97
N ILE A 189 4.85 -12.58 -1.66
CA ILE A 189 5.03 -12.37 -3.09
C ILE A 189 5.60 -13.64 -3.73
N VAL A 190 5.25 -13.85 -4.99
CA VAL A 190 5.88 -14.90 -5.81
C VAL A 190 7.36 -14.60 -6.10
N PRO A 191 8.18 -15.62 -6.44
CA PRO A 191 9.57 -15.42 -6.82
C PRO A 191 9.75 -14.37 -7.94
N ALA A 192 10.83 -13.59 -7.87
CA ALA A 192 11.15 -12.57 -8.88
C ALA A 192 11.60 -13.18 -10.23
N GLY A 193 11.98 -14.46 -10.26
CA GLY A 193 12.59 -15.09 -11.42
C GLY A 193 14.06 -14.71 -11.54
N ASP A 194 14.55 -14.54 -12.76
CA ASP A 194 15.93 -14.11 -13.03
C ASP A 194 16.08 -12.60 -12.77
N GLU A 195 16.71 -12.24 -11.66
CA GLU A 195 16.94 -10.85 -11.24
C GLU A 195 17.73 -10.04 -12.27
N ALA A 196 18.57 -10.68 -13.10
CA ALA A 196 19.35 -9.98 -14.12
C ALA A 196 18.50 -9.44 -15.28
N LEU A 197 17.26 -9.92 -15.44
CA LEU A 197 16.32 -9.48 -16.48
C LEU A 197 15.41 -8.34 -16.00
N TRP A 198 15.56 -7.90 -14.76
CA TRP A 198 14.82 -6.75 -14.23
C TRP A 198 15.51 -5.42 -14.58
N LEU A 199 14.70 -4.39 -14.84
CA LEU A 199 15.14 -3.01 -15.09
C LEU A 199 15.79 -2.36 -13.85
N GLY A 200 15.57 -2.94 -12.68
CA GLY A 200 16.13 -2.55 -11.40
C GLY A 200 16.00 -3.70 -10.40
N ASP A 201 16.38 -3.48 -9.14
CA ASP A 201 16.21 -4.50 -8.11
C ASP A 201 14.71 -4.80 -7.91
N PRO A 202 14.23 -6.05 -8.07
CA PRO A 202 12.82 -6.41 -7.92
C PRO A 202 12.27 -6.11 -6.53
N PHE A 203 13.13 -6.00 -5.52
CA PHE A 203 12.78 -5.75 -4.12
C PHE A 203 13.06 -4.31 -3.70
N ILE A 204 13.24 -3.39 -4.66
CA ILE A 204 13.29 -1.94 -4.44
C ILE A 204 12.23 -1.27 -5.32
N ALA A 205 11.42 -0.36 -4.76
CA ALA A 205 10.52 0.46 -5.56
C ALA A 205 11.35 1.41 -6.40
N ASN A 206 11.37 1.17 -7.70
CA ASN A 206 12.04 2.03 -8.65
C ASN A 206 11.00 2.79 -9.45
N ILE A 207 11.08 4.11 -9.44
CA ILE A 207 10.15 4.96 -10.16
C ILE A 207 10.79 5.44 -11.42
N VAL A 208 10.17 5.08 -12.53
CA VAL A 208 10.64 5.41 -13.87
C VAL A 208 9.46 6.00 -14.62
N GLY A 209 9.49 7.33 -14.82
CA GLY A 209 8.36 8.06 -15.38
C GLY A 209 7.16 8.06 -14.45
N ASP A 210 6.02 7.56 -14.94
CA ASP A 210 4.73 7.49 -14.26
C ASP A 210 4.44 6.09 -13.67
N LYS A 211 5.47 5.24 -13.57
CA LYS A 211 5.37 3.85 -13.14
C LYS A 211 6.27 3.56 -11.95
N ILE A 212 5.78 2.68 -11.09
CA ILE A 212 6.54 2.13 -9.97
C ILE A 212 6.79 0.66 -10.24
N TYR A 213 8.06 0.30 -10.37
CA TYR A 213 8.51 -1.07 -10.59
C TYR A 213 8.86 -1.73 -9.27
N GLY A 214 8.54 -3.01 -9.16
CA GLY A 214 8.87 -3.85 -8.03
C GLY A 214 7.92 -5.04 -7.91
N ARG A 215 8.44 -6.18 -7.41
CA ARG A 215 7.63 -7.36 -7.17
C ARG A 215 6.62 -7.10 -6.05
N GLY A 216 5.36 -7.38 -6.33
CA GLY A 216 4.21 -7.16 -5.45
C GLY A 216 3.69 -5.73 -5.41
N THR A 217 4.16 -4.85 -6.31
CA THR A 217 3.60 -3.49 -6.45
C THR A 217 2.15 -3.52 -6.95
N VAL A 218 1.82 -4.47 -7.82
CA VAL A 218 0.47 -4.77 -8.28
C VAL A 218 -0.18 -5.81 -7.39
N ASP A 219 0.57 -6.85 -7.00
CA ASP A 219 0.02 -8.04 -6.34
C ASP A 219 0.65 -8.33 -4.95
N MET A 220 0.11 -7.79 -3.86
CA MET A 220 -0.95 -6.76 -3.84
C MET A 220 -0.65 -5.61 -2.86
N LYS A 221 0.64 -5.31 -2.64
CA LYS A 221 1.10 -4.33 -1.65
C LYS A 221 0.64 -2.91 -1.98
N GLY A 222 0.53 -2.58 -3.27
CA GLY A 222 -0.01 -1.30 -3.71
C GLY A 222 -1.46 -1.09 -3.22
N ALA A 223 -2.31 -2.11 -3.33
CA ALA A 223 -3.68 -2.04 -2.85
C ALA A 223 -3.75 -1.93 -1.32
N ILE A 224 -2.94 -2.71 -0.60
CA ILE A 224 -2.85 -2.62 0.88
C ILE A 224 -2.44 -1.21 1.33
N ALA A 225 -1.43 -0.62 0.68
CA ALA A 225 -1.00 0.74 0.97
C ALA A 225 -2.13 1.76 0.73
N CYS A 226 -2.86 1.64 -0.38
CA CYS A 226 -4.01 2.49 -0.68
C CYS A 226 -5.13 2.34 0.36
N PHE A 227 -5.50 1.11 0.74
CA PHE A 227 -6.55 0.86 1.73
C PHE A 227 -6.19 1.43 3.10
N LEU A 228 -4.95 1.24 3.53
CA LEU A 228 -4.46 1.75 4.80
C LEU A 228 -4.49 3.27 4.85
N ALA A 229 -3.93 3.92 3.83
CA ALA A 229 -3.94 5.37 3.72
C ALA A 229 -5.38 5.91 3.65
N ALA A 230 -6.27 5.28 2.88
CA ALA A 230 -7.65 5.73 2.70
C ALA A 230 -8.42 5.66 4.02
N SER A 231 -8.26 4.56 4.75
CA SER A 231 -8.88 4.34 6.05
C SER A 231 -8.40 5.37 7.07
N LEU A 232 -7.09 5.65 7.11
CA LEU A 232 -6.50 6.67 7.97
C LEU A 232 -7.09 8.06 7.72
N ASN A 233 -7.11 8.48 6.46
CA ASN A 233 -7.65 9.77 6.08
C ASN A 233 -9.15 9.87 6.41
N PHE A 234 -9.90 8.81 6.11
CA PHE A 234 -11.32 8.74 6.40
C PHE A 234 -11.62 8.84 7.91
N ILE A 235 -10.87 8.11 8.74
CA ILE A 235 -11.03 8.13 10.20
C ILE A 235 -10.67 9.50 10.77
N LYS A 236 -9.59 10.12 10.29
CA LYS A 236 -9.18 11.48 10.70
C LYS A 236 -10.27 12.51 10.38
N LEU A 237 -10.94 12.38 9.25
CA LEU A 237 -12.04 13.25 8.83
C LEU A 237 -13.37 12.92 9.54
N ASN A 238 -13.51 11.70 10.08
CA ASN A 238 -14.74 11.19 10.70
C ASN A 238 -14.47 10.59 12.09
N PRO A 239 -14.09 11.40 13.10
CA PRO A 239 -13.71 10.89 14.42
C PRO A 239 -14.84 10.17 15.17
N ASN A 240 -16.11 10.45 14.83
CA ASN A 240 -17.29 9.78 15.39
C ASN A 240 -17.88 8.77 14.40
N LEU A 241 -17.03 7.97 13.75
CA LEU A 241 -17.45 6.98 12.78
C LEU A 241 -18.55 6.07 13.35
N LYS A 242 -19.66 5.94 12.61
CA LYS A 242 -20.68 4.92 12.87
C LYS A 242 -20.39 3.73 11.97
N GLY A 243 -20.05 2.59 12.57
CA GLY A 243 -19.53 1.42 11.88
C GLY A 243 -18.11 1.07 12.33
N SER A 244 -17.50 0.14 11.62
CA SER A 244 -16.13 -0.30 11.86
C SER A 244 -15.37 -0.46 10.55
N ILE A 245 -14.06 -0.26 10.60
CA ILE A 245 -13.15 -0.57 9.50
C ILE A 245 -12.15 -1.59 10.02
N SER A 246 -12.03 -2.72 9.32
CA SER A 246 -11.07 -3.77 9.69
C SER A 246 -10.12 -4.11 8.56
N PHE A 247 -9.01 -4.75 8.93
CA PHE A 247 -8.01 -5.27 8.00
C PHE A 247 -7.78 -6.74 8.31
N LEU A 248 -7.74 -7.58 7.27
CA LEU A 248 -7.43 -9.00 7.36
C LEU A 248 -6.26 -9.31 6.43
N ILE A 249 -5.04 -9.37 6.98
CA ILE A 249 -3.81 -9.50 6.20
C ILE A 249 -3.13 -10.82 6.50
N THR A 250 -2.69 -11.55 5.47
CA THR A 250 -1.93 -12.79 5.61
C THR A 250 -0.55 -12.71 4.96
N SER A 251 0.35 -13.62 5.34
CA SER A 251 1.69 -13.78 4.77
C SER A 251 1.85 -15.05 3.93
N ASP A 252 0.75 -15.70 3.55
CA ASP A 252 0.74 -16.95 2.77
C ASP A 252 -0.59 -17.08 2.01
N GLU A 253 -0.78 -16.26 0.98
CA GLU A 253 -1.83 -16.44 -0.03
C GLU A 253 -1.28 -17.24 -1.21
N GLU A 254 -0.10 -16.84 -1.70
CA GLU A 254 0.55 -17.34 -2.91
C GLU A 254 1.19 -18.72 -2.71
N GLY A 255 1.40 -19.11 -1.45
CA GLY A 255 1.98 -20.39 -1.07
C GLY A 255 0.93 -21.48 -0.96
N LYS A 256 0.85 -22.12 0.21
CA LYS A 256 -0.13 -23.21 0.44
C LYS A 256 -1.46 -22.67 0.92
N ALA A 257 -1.48 -21.49 1.53
CA ALA A 257 -2.66 -20.84 2.09
C ALA A 257 -3.45 -21.75 3.06
N GLU A 258 -2.76 -22.65 3.76
CA GLU A 258 -3.37 -23.57 4.73
C GLU A 258 -3.54 -22.91 6.10
N TYR A 259 -2.55 -22.09 6.49
CA TYR A 259 -2.43 -21.48 7.82
C TYR A 259 -2.63 -19.96 7.82
N GLY A 260 -2.94 -19.41 6.64
CA GLY A 260 -3.17 -17.99 6.41
C GLY A 260 -4.57 -17.54 6.80
N THR A 261 -5.21 -16.76 5.92
CA THR A 261 -6.56 -16.19 6.10
C THR A 261 -7.59 -17.21 6.59
N LYS A 262 -7.52 -18.46 6.10
CA LYS A 262 -8.41 -19.55 6.50
C LYS A 262 -8.43 -19.80 8.01
N GLU A 263 -7.28 -19.88 8.65
CA GLU A 263 -7.21 -20.12 10.10
C GLU A 263 -7.59 -18.87 10.90
N MET A 264 -7.24 -17.68 10.38
CA MET A 264 -7.64 -16.43 11.02
C MET A 264 -9.16 -16.26 11.05
N LEU A 265 -9.84 -16.59 9.95
CA LEU A 265 -11.32 -16.56 9.90
C LEU A 265 -11.95 -17.56 10.87
N LYS A 266 -11.40 -18.79 10.97
CA LYS A 266 -11.87 -19.76 11.97
C LYS A 266 -11.75 -19.22 13.38
N TYR A 267 -10.59 -18.64 13.71
CA TYR A 267 -10.36 -18.03 15.01
C TYR A 267 -11.38 -16.92 15.29
N LEU A 268 -11.52 -15.95 14.38
CA LEU A 268 -12.43 -14.82 14.51
C LEU A 268 -13.89 -15.25 14.71
N TYR A 269 -14.39 -16.21 13.93
CA TYR A 269 -15.82 -16.56 13.93
C TYR A 269 -16.20 -17.69 14.89
N ARG A 270 -15.26 -18.55 15.32
CA ARG A 270 -15.55 -19.69 16.19
C ARG A 270 -15.04 -19.51 17.60
N ASP A 271 -13.87 -18.91 17.76
CA ASP A 271 -13.10 -18.98 19.00
C ASP A 271 -13.05 -17.64 19.77
N THR A 272 -13.71 -16.58 19.26
CA THR A 272 -13.76 -15.26 19.93
C THR A 272 -15.15 -14.87 20.46
N PRO A 273 -15.23 -14.07 21.56
CA PRO A 273 -16.48 -13.64 22.18
C PRO A 273 -17.11 -12.36 21.59
N TYR A 274 -16.77 -11.95 20.35
CA TYR A 274 -17.15 -10.65 19.78
C TYR A 274 -18.10 -10.72 18.56
N PRO A 275 -19.31 -11.29 18.67
CA PRO A 275 -20.25 -11.41 17.54
C PRO A 275 -20.74 -10.07 16.96
N GLN A 276 -20.53 -8.95 17.65
CA GLN A 276 -20.79 -7.59 17.16
C GLN A 276 -19.73 -7.10 16.16
N LYS A 277 -18.58 -7.77 16.04
CA LYS A 277 -17.44 -7.40 15.16
C LYS A 277 -17.34 -8.24 13.88
N LEU A 278 -18.35 -9.04 13.57
CA LEU A 278 -18.40 -9.84 12.34
C LEU A 278 -18.29 -8.92 11.13
N ILE A 279 -17.52 -9.34 10.13
CA ILE A 279 -17.33 -8.60 8.89
C ILE A 279 -18.68 -8.58 8.15
N ASP A 280 -19.17 -7.39 7.81
CA ASP A 280 -20.41 -7.23 7.05
C ASP A 280 -20.14 -7.13 5.54
N LEU A 281 -18.96 -6.63 5.14
CA LEU A 281 -18.44 -6.70 3.77
C LEU A 281 -16.91 -6.82 3.80
N ALA A 282 -16.35 -7.75 3.03
CA ALA A 282 -14.92 -7.82 2.77
C ALA A 282 -14.59 -7.32 1.35
N ILE A 283 -13.59 -6.46 1.25
CA ILE A 283 -13.01 -5.98 -0.01
C ILE A 283 -11.60 -6.56 -0.08
N VAL A 284 -11.37 -7.52 -0.98
CA VAL A 284 -10.04 -8.11 -1.20
C VAL A 284 -9.30 -7.29 -2.26
N GLY A 285 -8.12 -6.77 -1.93
CA GLY A 285 -7.35 -5.85 -2.78
C GLY A 285 -6.57 -6.49 -3.93
N GLU A 286 -6.90 -7.72 -4.29
CA GLU A 286 -6.34 -8.43 -5.44
C GLU A 286 -6.44 -7.58 -6.72
N PRO A 287 -5.47 -7.67 -7.64
CA PRO A 287 -5.53 -6.89 -8.87
C PRO A 287 -6.65 -7.40 -9.79
N THR A 288 -7.73 -6.63 -9.90
CA THR A 288 -8.95 -7.04 -10.62
C THR A 288 -9.15 -6.34 -11.96
N ASN A 289 -8.62 -5.12 -12.11
CA ASN A 289 -8.88 -4.24 -13.24
C ASN A 289 -8.02 -4.62 -14.46
N TYR A 290 -8.54 -4.51 -15.68
CA TYR A 290 -7.84 -4.91 -16.91
C TYR A 290 -6.96 -3.79 -17.47
N HIS A 291 -7.55 -2.60 -17.58
CA HIS A 291 -7.00 -1.46 -18.29
C HIS A 291 -6.91 -0.22 -17.41
N GLN A 292 -7.91 -0.02 -16.54
CA GLN A 292 -7.96 1.13 -15.63
C GLN A 292 -8.80 0.82 -14.40
N ILE A 293 -8.46 1.47 -13.28
CA ILE A 293 -9.21 1.34 -12.03
C ILE A 293 -10.68 1.71 -12.25
N GLY A 294 -11.59 0.78 -11.92
CA GLY A 294 -13.03 0.92 -12.06
C GLY A 294 -13.64 0.05 -13.15
N ASP A 295 -12.84 -0.52 -14.06
CA ASP A 295 -13.37 -1.32 -15.15
C ASP A 295 -13.95 -2.67 -14.70
N THR A 296 -13.41 -3.27 -13.63
CA THR A 296 -13.77 -4.63 -13.22
C THR A 296 -13.68 -4.84 -11.71
N ALA A 297 -14.75 -5.39 -11.15
CA ALA A 297 -14.78 -5.99 -9.82
C ALA A 297 -15.00 -7.50 -9.92
N LYS A 298 -14.38 -8.27 -9.03
CA LYS A 298 -14.61 -9.73 -8.98
C LYS A 298 -15.60 -10.06 -7.89
N ILE A 299 -16.67 -10.75 -8.27
CA ILE A 299 -17.74 -11.20 -7.35
C ILE A 299 -17.69 -12.72 -7.11
N GLY A 300 -16.70 -13.40 -7.67
CA GLY A 300 -16.59 -14.84 -7.61
C GLY A 300 -15.33 -15.31 -8.32
N ARG A 301 -15.01 -16.59 -8.16
CA ARG A 301 -13.90 -17.24 -8.88
C ARG A 301 -14.31 -18.65 -9.26
N ARG A 302 -13.80 -19.12 -10.41
CA ARG A 302 -13.98 -20.52 -10.85
C ARG A 302 -13.33 -21.49 -9.86
N GLY A 303 -13.91 -22.67 -9.75
CA GLY A 303 -13.27 -23.79 -9.08
C GLY A 303 -12.06 -24.29 -9.88
N SER A 304 -11.17 -25.02 -9.21
CA SER A 304 -9.99 -25.62 -9.81
C SER A 304 -9.71 -26.98 -9.20
N ILE A 305 -9.69 -28.02 -10.02
CA ILE A 305 -9.32 -29.37 -9.63
C ILE A 305 -8.20 -29.88 -10.53
N ASN A 306 -7.14 -30.40 -9.91
CA ASN A 306 -6.00 -31.00 -10.59
C ASN A 306 -6.13 -32.51 -10.55
N PHE A 307 -5.75 -33.17 -11.65
CA PHE A 307 -5.75 -34.62 -11.78
C PHE A 307 -4.36 -35.12 -12.20
N ASP A 308 -3.91 -36.18 -11.54
CA ASP A 308 -2.76 -36.99 -11.91
C ASP A 308 -3.26 -38.39 -12.29
N LEU A 309 -3.34 -38.66 -13.59
CA LEU A 309 -3.77 -39.95 -14.14
C LEU A 309 -2.56 -40.80 -14.50
N ILE A 310 -2.55 -42.04 -14.03
CA ILE A 310 -1.57 -43.07 -14.38
C ILE A 310 -2.31 -44.24 -15.02
N LEU A 311 -1.88 -44.67 -16.20
CA LEU A 311 -2.29 -45.94 -16.80
C LEU A 311 -1.16 -46.96 -16.73
N TYR A 312 -1.54 -48.20 -16.46
CA TYR A 312 -0.61 -49.34 -16.38
C TYR A 312 -0.80 -50.27 -17.57
N GLY A 313 0.30 -50.85 -18.01
CA GLY A 313 0.36 -51.91 -19.00
C GLY A 313 1.52 -52.84 -18.69
N THR A 314 1.95 -53.60 -19.70
CA THR A 314 3.05 -54.57 -19.57
C THR A 314 4.13 -54.21 -20.57
N ALA A 315 5.32 -53.92 -20.07
CA ALA A 315 6.46 -53.60 -20.93
C ALA A 315 6.88 -54.80 -21.79
N GLY A 316 7.39 -54.55 -22.98
CA GLY A 316 7.85 -55.61 -23.87
C GLY A 316 8.53 -55.08 -25.12
N HIS A 317 8.92 -55.95 -26.04
CA HIS A 317 9.55 -55.54 -27.29
C HIS A 317 8.48 -55.17 -28.32
N VAL A 318 8.69 -54.09 -29.08
CA VAL A 318 7.76 -53.63 -30.12
C VAL A 318 7.44 -54.66 -31.22
N ALA A 319 8.31 -55.66 -31.42
CA ALA A 319 8.15 -56.72 -32.42
C ALA A 319 7.21 -57.84 -31.96
N TYR A 320 6.91 -57.92 -30.66
CA TYR A 320 6.06 -58.95 -30.05
C TYR A 320 4.91 -58.31 -29.25
N PRO A 321 4.02 -57.53 -29.91
CA PRO A 321 2.98 -56.78 -29.21
C PRO A 321 1.99 -57.67 -28.45
N SER A 322 1.83 -58.94 -28.86
CA SER A 322 0.96 -59.90 -28.15
C SER A 322 1.47 -60.32 -26.76
N GLN A 323 2.72 -59.99 -26.42
CA GLN A 323 3.34 -60.28 -25.11
C GLN A 323 3.42 -59.04 -24.20
N ALA A 324 2.86 -57.92 -24.65
CA ALA A 324 2.89 -56.63 -23.97
C ALA A 324 1.49 -56.00 -23.96
N SER A 325 1.30 -54.98 -23.12
CA SER A 325 0.11 -54.14 -23.16
C SER A 325 0.58 -52.69 -23.14
N ASN A 326 0.39 -51.98 -24.25
CA ASN A 326 0.84 -50.60 -24.38
C ASN A 326 -0.24 -49.66 -23.85
N PRO A 327 -0.01 -48.91 -22.76
CA PRO A 327 -1.02 -48.01 -22.22
C PRO A 327 -1.14 -46.69 -22.98
N ILE A 328 -0.21 -46.36 -23.88
CA ILE A 328 -0.18 -45.07 -24.60
C ILE A 328 -1.48 -44.82 -25.40
N PRO A 329 -1.95 -45.74 -26.28
CA PRO A 329 -3.14 -45.48 -27.09
C PRO A 329 -4.39 -45.24 -26.24
N TYR A 330 -4.50 -45.94 -25.10
CA TYR A 330 -5.66 -45.82 -24.22
C TYR A 330 -5.68 -44.48 -23.48
N LEU A 331 -4.51 -43.94 -23.10
CA LEU A 331 -4.44 -42.57 -22.59
C LEU A 331 -4.87 -41.56 -23.66
N ILE A 332 -4.42 -41.75 -24.92
CA ILE A 332 -4.81 -40.86 -26.03
C ILE A 332 -6.33 -40.86 -26.21
N TYR A 333 -6.99 -42.02 -26.13
CA TYR A 333 -8.45 -42.10 -26.23
C TYR A 333 -9.14 -41.40 -25.05
N ILE A 334 -8.68 -41.63 -23.82
CA ILE A 334 -9.21 -40.95 -22.63
C ILE A 334 -9.08 -39.44 -22.75
N LEU A 335 -7.89 -38.94 -23.11
CA LEU A 335 -7.64 -37.50 -23.24
C LEU A 335 -8.43 -36.90 -24.41
N ASN A 336 -8.58 -37.63 -25.52
CA ASN A 336 -9.44 -37.20 -26.61
C ASN A 336 -10.89 -37.04 -26.15
N ASP A 337 -11.43 -38.01 -25.40
CA ASP A 337 -12.79 -37.95 -24.89
C ASP A 337 -12.95 -36.82 -23.88
N LEU A 338 -11.97 -36.62 -22.99
CA LEU A 338 -11.96 -35.54 -21.99
C LEU A 338 -11.88 -34.15 -22.62
N VAL A 339 -10.96 -33.93 -23.56
CA VAL A 339 -10.74 -32.63 -24.22
C VAL A 339 -11.92 -32.24 -25.11
N ASN A 340 -12.58 -33.21 -25.75
CA ASN A 340 -13.76 -32.95 -26.58
C ASN A 340 -15.07 -32.96 -25.78
N TYR A 341 -15.03 -33.24 -24.48
CA TYR A 341 -16.21 -33.20 -23.64
C TYR A 341 -16.55 -31.74 -23.31
N ARG A 342 -17.66 -31.23 -23.86
CA ARG A 342 -18.18 -29.91 -23.49
C ARG A 342 -18.80 -29.97 -22.09
N LEU A 343 -18.13 -29.36 -21.11
CA LEU A 343 -18.52 -29.41 -19.71
C LEU A 343 -19.81 -28.63 -19.42
N ASP A 344 -19.97 -27.46 -20.05
CA ASP A 344 -21.14 -26.57 -19.96
C ASP A 344 -21.05 -25.46 -21.03
N GLU A 345 -22.00 -24.50 -20.99
CA GLU A 345 -22.04 -23.32 -21.86
C GLU A 345 -21.75 -22.01 -21.10
N GLY A 346 -21.18 -22.08 -19.90
CA GLY A 346 -21.05 -20.94 -18.99
C GLY A 346 -22.32 -20.70 -18.16
N SER A 347 -22.37 -19.54 -17.50
CA SER A 347 -23.54 -19.04 -16.78
C SER A 347 -23.58 -17.51 -16.87
N GLU A 348 -24.51 -16.85 -16.16
CA GLU A 348 -24.66 -15.39 -16.19
C GLU A 348 -23.33 -14.66 -15.89
N PHE A 349 -22.56 -15.17 -14.94
CA PHE A 349 -21.35 -14.52 -14.45
C PHE A 349 -20.07 -15.30 -14.77
N PHE A 350 -20.15 -16.50 -15.32
CA PHE A 350 -19.00 -17.36 -15.60
C PHE A 350 -18.85 -17.72 -17.07
N GLN A 351 -17.59 -17.81 -17.49
CA GLN A 351 -17.22 -18.44 -18.75
C GLN A 351 -17.44 -19.97 -18.69
N GLU A 352 -17.39 -20.61 -19.85
CA GLU A 352 -17.42 -22.06 -19.98
C GLU A 352 -16.33 -22.72 -19.10
N SER A 353 -16.68 -23.83 -18.46
CA SER A 353 -15.68 -24.66 -17.78
C SER A 353 -14.70 -25.25 -18.79
N HIS A 354 -13.42 -25.30 -18.44
CA HIS A 354 -12.35 -25.68 -19.38
C HIS A 354 -11.39 -26.68 -18.76
N LEU A 355 -11.03 -27.69 -19.55
CA LEU A 355 -10.00 -28.68 -19.22
C LEU A 355 -8.72 -28.36 -19.99
N GLU A 356 -7.60 -28.31 -19.28
CA GLU A 356 -6.28 -28.12 -19.88
C GLU A 356 -5.34 -29.27 -19.50
N VAL A 357 -4.76 -29.93 -20.51
CA VAL A 357 -3.75 -30.97 -20.29
C VAL A 357 -2.39 -30.31 -20.08
N THR A 358 -1.80 -30.51 -18.90
CA THR A 358 -0.58 -29.80 -18.49
C THR A 358 0.68 -30.63 -18.67
N SER A 359 0.58 -31.96 -18.72
CA SER A 359 1.73 -32.85 -18.92
C SER A 359 1.30 -34.23 -19.41
N ILE A 360 2.12 -34.85 -20.26
CA ILE A 360 2.04 -36.27 -20.63
C ILE A 360 3.47 -36.82 -20.61
N ASP A 361 3.72 -37.87 -19.85
CA ASP A 361 5.05 -38.45 -19.67
C ASP A 361 5.01 -39.99 -19.63
N VAL A 362 5.85 -40.62 -20.46
CA VAL A 362 6.07 -42.07 -20.54
C VAL A 362 7.41 -42.48 -19.90
N GLY A 363 8.39 -41.59 -19.88
CA GLY A 363 9.75 -41.84 -19.42
C GLY A 363 10.54 -42.86 -20.25
N ASN A 364 10.02 -43.28 -21.42
CA ASN A 364 10.68 -44.25 -22.27
C ASN A 364 11.61 -43.58 -23.29
N ASN A 365 12.91 -43.81 -23.14
CA ASN A 365 13.93 -43.29 -24.05
C ASN A 365 14.32 -44.28 -25.16
N VAL A 366 13.70 -45.47 -25.21
CA VAL A 366 14.10 -46.57 -26.07
C VAL A 366 13.01 -46.89 -27.09
N THR A 367 13.35 -46.81 -28.38
CA THR A 367 12.38 -46.89 -29.50
C THR A 367 11.80 -48.28 -29.75
N ASN A 368 12.48 -49.35 -29.32
CA ASN A 368 12.02 -50.73 -29.50
C ASN A 368 11.33 -51.33 -28.27
N VAL A 369 11.05 -50.52 -27.25
CA VAL A 369 10.39 -50.94 -26.00
C VAL A 369 8.97 -50.36 -25.94
N ILE A 370 7.99 -51.22 -25.70
CA ILE A 370 6.64 -50.86 -25.29
C ILE A 370 6.69 -50.50 -23.80
N PRO A 371 6.18 -49.33 -23.37
CA PRO A 371 6.20 -48.95 -21.97
C PRO A 371 5.15 -49.70 -21.15
N GLY A 372 5.44 -49.94 -19.87
CA GLY A 372 4.47 -50.52 -18.92
C GLY A 372 3.66 -49.47 -18.16
N LYS A 373 3.90 -48.17 -18.39
CA LYS A 373 3.24 -47.08 -17.68
C LYS A 373 3.25 -45.81 -18.52
N ILE A 374 2.20 -45.00 -18.39
CA ILE A 374 2.15 -43.62 -18.86
C ILE A 374 1.45 -42.77 -17.79
N THR A 375 1.86 -41.51 -17.68
CA THR A 375 1.29 -40.53 -16.76
C THR A 375 0.82 -39.29 -17.49
N SER A 376 -0.30 -38.71 -17.04
CA SER A 376 -0.83 -37.45 -17.53
C SER A 376 -1.25 -36.58 -16.36
N LYS A 377 -1.04 -35.27 -16.50
CA LYS A 377 -1.58 -34.26 -15.60
C LYS A 377 -2.51 -33.34 -16.38
N PHE A 378 -3.62 -32.97 -15.76
CA PHE A 378 -4.56 -32.00 -16.33
C PHE A 378 -5.29 -31.24 -15.22
N ASN A 379 -5.72 -30.02 -15.53
CA ASN A 379 -6.48 -29.16 -14.64
C ASN A 379 -7.86 -28.89 -15.26
N ILE A 380 -8.89 -28.84 -14.43
CA ILE A 380 -10.21 -28.37 -14.85
C ILE A 380 -10.55 -27.13 -14.03
N ARG A 381 -10.79 -26.01 -14.74
CA ARG A 381 -11.41 -24.81 -14.17
C ARG A 381 -12.90 -24.86 -14.43
N PHE A 382 -13.71 -24.88 -13.38
CA PHE A 382 -15.15 -25.08 -13.49
C PHE A 382 -15.97 -23.93 -12.91
N ASN A 383 -17.14 -23.68 -13.50
CA ASN A 383 -18.10 -22.67 -13.05
C ASN A 383 -19.16 -23.24 -12.10
N ASP A 384 -20.14 -22.41 -11.77
CA ASP A 384 -21.22 -22.64 -10.82
C ASP A 384 -22.24 -23.71 -11.25
N ASN A 385 -22.14 -24.23 -12.48
CA ASN A 385 -22.89 -25.43 -12.89
C ASN A 385 -22.31 -26.72 -12.30
N HIS A 386 -21.10 -26.66 -11.72
CA HIS A 386 -20.37 -27.82 -11.24
C HIS A 386 -19.83 -27.63 -9.82
N SER A 387 -19.55 -28.76 -9.17
CA SER A 387 -18.74 -28.85 -7.96
C SER A 387 -17.50 -29.70 -8.26
N SER A 388 -16.45 -29.61 -7.44
CA SER A 388 -15.29 -30.49 -7.63
C SER A 388 -15.67 -31.98 -7.61
N TYR A 389 -16.69 -32.33 -6.83
CA TYR A 389 -17.24 -33.69 -6.76
C TYR A 389 -17.94 -34.11 -8.07
N SER A 390 -18.76 -33.23 -8.68
CA SER A 390 -19.42 -33.57 -9.96
C SER A 390 -18.41 -33.72 -11.09
N ILE A 391 -17.37 -32.86 -11.13
CA ILE A 391 -16.27 -32.97 -12.08
C ILE A 391 -15.48 -34.25 -11.88
N LEU A 392 -15.12 -34.59 -10.64
CA LEU A 392 -14.43 -35.85 -10.33
C LEU A 392 -15.23 -37.05 -10.85
N LYS A 393 -16.54 -37.11 -10.56
CA LYS A 393 -17.39 -38.22 -11.00
C LYS A 393 -17.52 -38.30 -12.52
N LEU A 394 -17.55 -37.16 -13.20
CA LEU A 394 -17.55 -37.11 -14.66
C LEU A 394 -16.23 -37.65 -15.23
N VAL A 395 -15.08 -37.20 -14.71
CA VAL A 395 -13.75 -37.63 -15.14
C VAL A 395 -13.56 -39.13 -14.88
N GLU A 396 -13.90 -39.63 -13.69
CA GLU A 396 -13.87 -41.05 -13.35
C GLU A 396 -14.68 -41.87 -14.35
N LYS A 397 -15.92 -41.45 -14.66
CA LYS A 397 -16.79 -42.14 -15.61
C LYS A 397 -16.18 -42.22 -17.03
N ILE A 398 -15.58 -41.14 -17.52
CA ILE A 398 -14.94 -41.12 -18.85
C ILE A 398 -13.72 -42.05 -18.88
N ILE A 399 -12.89 -42.03 -17.84
CA ILE A 399 -11.72 -42.90 -17.72
C ILE A 399 -12.14 -44.37 -17.64
N GLU A 400 -13.14 -44.69 -16.80
CA GLU A 400 -13.65 -46.04 -16.59
C GLU A 400 -14.21 -46.65 -17.88
N ASN A 401 -14.94 -45.88 -18.68
CA ASN A 401 -15.47 -46.35 -19.97
C ASN A 401 -14.37 -46.90 -20.88
N THR A 402 -13.24 -46.18 -20.97
CA THR A 402 -12.10 -46.62 -21.78
C THR A 402 -11.36 -47.78 -21.11
N CYS A 403 -11.15 -47.70 -19.79
CA CYS A 403 -10.41 -48.72 -19.04
C CYS A 403 -11.10 -50.09 -19.08
N VAL A 404 -12.43 -50.14 -18.90
CA VAL A 404 -13.23 -51.37 -19.02
C VAL A 404 -13.20 -51.91 -20.45
N LYS A 405 -13.34 -51.04 -21.45
CA LYS A 405 -13.36 -51.44 -22.87
C LYS A 405 -12.06 -52.09 -23.33
N TYR A 406 -10.92 -51.59 -22.85
CA TYR A 406 -9.59 -52.07 -23.27
C TYR A 406 -8.89 -52.93 -22.20
N ASN A 407 -9.59 -53.26 -21.11
CA ASN A 407 -9.06 -54.04 -19.99
C ASN A 407 -7.70 -53.50 -19.49
N THR A 408 -7.64 -52.19 -19.23
CA THR A 408 -6.45 -51.51 -18.71
C THR A 408 -6.69 -51.00 -17.30
N GLU A 409 -5.67 -51.07 -16.45
CA GLU A 409 -5.74 -50.55 -15.09
C GLU A 409 -5.29 -49.09 -15.03
N TYR A 410 -5.90 -48.34 -14.12
CA TYR A 410 -5.57 -46.94 -13.89
C TYR A 410 -5.46 -46.59 -12.42
N LYS A 411 -4.71 -45.53 -12.12
CA LYS A 411 -4.73 -44.83 -10.84
C LYS A 411 -4.97 -43.36 -11.11
N LEU A 412 -6.00 -42.80 -10.49
CA LEU A 412 -6.31 -41.38 -10.55
C LEU A 412 -6.09 -40.78 -9.16
N ASN A 413 -5.20 -39.79 -9.06
CA ASN A 413 -5.15 -38.91 -7.89
C ASN A 413 -5.71 -37.55 -8.29
N TYR A 414 -6.30 -36.83 -7.35
CA TYR A 414 -6.81 -35.49 -7.58
C TYR A 414 -6.59 -34.60 -6.37
N VAL A 415 -6.51 -33.29 -6.63
CA VAL A 415 -6.44 -32.25 -5.60
C VAL A 415 -7.38 -31.12 -6.00
N THR A 416 -8.40 -30.89 -5.19
CA THR A 416 -9.26 -29.71 -5.32
C THR A 416 -8.52 -28.52 -4.72
N ALA A 417 -8.05 -27.61 -5.59
CA ALA A 417 -7.37 -26.40 -5.16
C ALA A 417 -8.36 -25.35 -4.65
N ALA A 418 -9.52 -25.22 -5.31
CA ALA A 418 -10.59 -24.31 -4.90
C ALA A 418 -11.95 -24.80 -5.39
N GLU A 419 -13.00 -24.53 -4.62
CA GLU A 419 -14.39 -24.65 -5.09
C GLU A 419 -14.82 -23.38 -5.82
N CYS A 420 -15.75 -23.54 -6.76
CA CYS A 420 -16.41 -22.40 -7.40
C CYS A 420 -17.25 -21.64 -6.36
N PHE A 421 -17.21 -20.31 -6.42
CA PHE A 421 -18.10 -19.48 -5.62
C PHE A 421 -18.47 -18.20 -6.35
N ILE A 422 -19.65 -17.68 -6.02
CA ILE A 422 -20.16 -16.40 -6.48
C ILE A 422 -20.91 -15.71 -5.36
N GLN A 423 -20.80 -14.40 -5.31
CA GLN A 423 -21.54 -13.50 -4.45
C GLN A 423 -22.53 -12.73 -5.31
N GLU A 424 -23.82 -12.79 -4.95
CA GLU A 424 -24.82 -12.00 -5.65
C GLU A 424 -24.54 -10.50 -5.44
N PRO A 425 -24.61 -9.66 -6.48
CA PRO A 425 -24.38 -8.22 -6.37
C PRO A 425 -25.59 -7.53 -5.72
N LYS A 426 -25.75 -7.73 -4.41
CA LYS A 426 -26.85 -7.21 -3.58
C LYS A 426 -26.30 -6.63 -2.28
N GLY A 427 -27.11 -5.77 -1.64
CA GLY A 427 -26.74 -5.11 -0.38
C GLY A 427 -25.43 -4.36 -0.50
N LEU A 428 -24.54 -4.50 0.48
CA LEU A 428 -23.26 -3.79 0.54
C LEU A 428 -22.34 -4.05 -0.67
N ILE A 429 -22.48 -5.19 -1.37
CA ILE A 429 -21.73 -5.41 -2.62
C ILE A 429 -22.24 -4.49 -3.73
N ALA A 430 -23.56 -4.35 -3.88
CA ALA A 430 -24.14 -3.43 -4.86
C ALA A 430 -23.78 -1.97 -4.53
N ASP A 431 -23.89 -1.59 -3.25
CA ASP A 431 -23.52 -0.24 -2.78
C ASP A 431 -22.04 0.06 -3.08
N PHE A 432 -21.13 -0.92 -2.87
CA PHE A 432 -19.72 -0.77 -3.20
C PHE A 432 -19.50 -0.60 -4.72
N ILE A 433 -20.17 -1.39 -5.56
CA ILE A 433 -20.07 -1.28 -7.02
C ILE A 433 -20.60 0.08 -7.51
N GLU A 434 -21.66 0.60 -6.90
CA GLU A 434 -22.18 1.94 -7.19
C GLU A 434 -21.14 3.01 -6.82
N VAL A 435 -20.54 2.93 -5.63
CA VAL A 435 -19.45 3.84 -5.21
C VAL A 435 -18.26 3.79 -6.17
N VAL A 436 -17.85 2.61 -6.62
CA VAL A 436 -16.77 2.48 -7.62
C VAL A 436 -17.20 3.12 -8.94
N THR A 437 -18.42 2.88 -9.39
CA THR A 437 -18.97 3.43 -10.63
C THR A 437 -19.03 4.95 -10.58
N ASP A 438 -19.51 5.53 -9.48
CA ASP A 438 -19.58 6.97 -9.25
C ASP A 438 -18.19 7.58 -9.10
N THR A 439 -17.26 6.91 -8.42
CA THR A 439 -15.90 7.41 -8.22
C THR A 439 -15.11 7.43 -9.52
N THR A 440 -15.29 6.40 -10.35
CA THR A 440 -14.50 6.21 -11.58
C THR A 440 -15.21 6.73 -12.82
N GLN A 441 -16.49 7.07 -12.71
CA GLN A 441 -17.38 7.44 -13.82
C GLN A 441 -17.43 6.35 -14.91
N MET A 442 -17.33 5.09 -14.50
CA MET A 442 -17.32 3.92 -15.38
C MET A 442 -18.33 2.89 -14.94
N VAL A 443 -18.99 2.25 -15.91
CA VAL A 443 -19.79 1.05 -15.64
C VAL A 443 -18.86 -0.10 -15.27
N THR A 444 -18.81 -0.42 -13.98
CA THR A 444 -17.98 -1.52 -13.45
C THR A 444 -18.50 -2.86 -13.94
N LYS A 445 -17.67 -3.63 -14.64
CA LYS A 445 -18.03 -4.98 -15.08
C LYS A 445 -17.82 -5.98 -13.95
N LEU A 446 -18.87 -6.72 -13.61
CA LEU A 446 -18.77 -7.84 -12.68
C LEU A 446 -18.19 -9.06 -13.39
N SER A 447 -17.20 -9.68 -12.75
CA SER A 447 -16.43 -10.75 -13.38
C SER A 447 -16.11 -11.86 -12.39
N THR A 448 -15.92 -13.07 -12.91
CA THR A 448 -15.45 -14.25 -12.16
C THR A 448 -14.22 -14.91 -12.79
N SER A 449 -13.65 -14.26 -13.81
CA SER A 449 -12.47 -14.73 -14.53
C SER A 449 -11.20 -14.50 -13.70
N GLY A 450 -10.12 -15.20 -14.07
CA GLY A 450 -8.83 -15.10 -13.40
C GLY A 450 -8.45 -16.35 -12.60
N GLY A 451 -7.47 -16.18 -11.71
CA GLY A 451 -6.96 -17.19 -10.76
C GLY A 451 -7.91 -17.41 -9.58
N THR A 452 -7.37 -17.77 -8.42
CA THR A 452 -8.12 -17.76 -7.15
C THR A 452 -7.65 -16.57 -6.28
N SER A 453 -8.20 -16.45 -5.09
CA SER A 453 -7.81 -15.50 -4.05
C SER A 453 -8.31 -16.03 -2.70
N ASP A 454 -7.89 -15.42 -1.59
CA ASP A 454 -8.41 -15.74 -0.26
C ASP A 454 -9.90 -15.40 -0.06
N ALA A 455 -10.54 -14.72 -1.03
CA ALA A 455 -11.99 -14.55 -1.05
C ALA A 455 -12.74 -15.90 -0.98
N ARG A 456 -12.13 -16.98 -1.49
CA ARG A 456 -12.67 -18.36 -1.39
C ARG A 456 -12.90 -18.82 0.05
N PHE A 457 -12.13 -18.29 1.00
CA PHE A 457 -12.29 -18.56 2.43
C PHE A 457 -13.26 -17.57 3.08
N ILE A 458 -13.08 -16.28 2.79
CA ILE A 458 -13.86 -15.17 3.37
C ILE A 458 -15.36 -15.30 3.05
N ARG A 459 -15.69 -15.73 1.83
CA ARG A 459 -17.08 -15.91 1.35
C ARG A 459 -17.93 -16.84 2.20
N ASN A 460 -17.33 -17.72 3.00
CA ASN A 460 -18.06 -18.62 3.90
C ASN A 460 -18.57 -17.91 5.16
N TYR A 461 -18.11 -16.68 5.41
CA TYR A 461 -18.34 -15.94 6.65
C TYR A 461 -19.05 -14.60 6.41
N CYS A 462 -18.81 -13.95 5.27
CA CYS A 462 -19.42 -12.66 4.92
C CYS A 462 -19.50 -12.43 3.40
N PRO A 463 -20.30 -11.45 2.94
CA PRO A 463 -20.22 -10.91 1.58
C PRO A 463 -18.80 -10.46 1.25
N VAL A 464 -18.32 -10.81 0.06
CA VAL A 464 -16.96 -10.47 -0.39
C VAL A 464 -16.95 -10.01 -1.84
N VAL A 465 -16.18 -8.98 -2.12
CA VAL A 465 -15.87 -8.49 -3.46
C VAL A 465 -14.37 -8.29 -3.54
N GLU A 466 -13.80 -8.48 -4.72
CA GLU A 466 -12.40 -8.17 -4.95
C GLU A 466 -12.32 -6.95 -5.86
N PHE A 467 -11.46 -6.01 -5.48
CA PHE A 467 -11.24 -4.77 -6.22
C PHE A 467 -9.85 -4.20 -5.89
N GLY A 468 -9.01 -4.06 -6.90
CA GLY A 468 -7.63 -3.61 -6.71
C GLY A 468 -7.00 -3.04 -7.97
N LEU A 469 -5.68 -3.14 -8.09
CA LEU A 469 -4.92 -2.54 -9.19
C LEU A 469 -5.13 -3.26 -10.53
N CYS A 470 -4.53 -2.72 -11.59
CA CYS A 470 -4.56 -3.32 -12.92
C CYS A 470 -3.64 -4.56 -12.99
N PHE A 471 -4.17 -5.75 -13.29
CA PHE A 471 -3.43 -7.02 -13.16
C PHE A 471 -2.34 -7.26 -14.22
N SER A 472 -2.24 -6.42 -15.26
CA SER A 472 -1.51 -6.71 -16.50
C SER A 472 -0.05 -7.17 -16.33
N THR A 473 0.62 -6.75 -15.25
CA THR A 473 2.04 -7.04 -14.96
C THR A 473 2.25 -7.98 -13.77
N ALA A 474 1.17 -8.40 -13.07
CA ALA A 474 1.26 -9.32 -11.94
C ALA A 474 1.97 -10.63 -12.33
N HIS A 475 2.79 -11.14 -11.42
CA HIS A 475 3.60 -12.37 -11.57
C HIS A 475 4.62 -12.37 -12.73
N LYS A 476 4.80 -11.25 -13.44
CA LYS A 476 5.79 -11.11 -14.52
C LYS A 476 7.08 -10.48 -14.02
N MET A 477 8.16 -10.64 -14.76
CA MET A 477 9.36 -9.82 -14.58
C MET A 477 9.02 -8.36 -14.92
N ASN A 478 9.67 -7.41 -14.24
CA ASN A 478 9.37 -5.98 -14.36
C ASN A 478 7.91 -5.66 -14.03
N GLU A 479 7.36 -6.31 -13.00
CA GLU A 479 6.06 -5.93 -12.44
C GLU A 479 6.08 -4.45 -12.08
N TYR A 480 5.02 -3.75 -12.50
CA TYR A 480 4.83 -2.34 -12.20
C TYR A 480 3.36 -1.97 -12.10
N THR A 481 3.08 -0.97 -11.28
CA THR A 481 1.81 -0.25 -11.27
C THR A 481 2.00 1.19 -11.72
N GLU A 482 0.96 1.78 -12.30
CA GLU A 482 0.96 3.19 -12.67
C GLU A 482 0.59 4.06 -11.47
N ILE A 483 1.25 5.19 -11.33
CA ILE A 483 1.02 6.14 -10.24
C ILE A 483 -0.44 6.60 -10.19
N ARG A 484 -1.01 6.87 -11.36
CA ARG A 484 -2.42 7.29 -11.50
C ARG A 484 -3.39 6.23 -10.99
N ASP A 485 -3.06 4.96 -11.10
CA ASP A 485 -3.93 3.86 -10.67
C ASP A 485 -3.93 3.76 -9.14
N LEU A 486 -2.77 3.91 -8.49
CA LEU A 486 -2.71 4.04 -7.03
C LEU A 486 -3.50 5.24 -6.53
N GLN A 487 -3.36 6.40 -7.19
CA GLN A 487 -4.10 7.62 -6.84
C GLN A 487 -5.62 7.44 -6.95
N ARG A 488 -6.08 6.80 -8.03
CA ARG A 488 -7.50 6.45 -8.23
C ARG A 488 -8.01 5.47 -7.19
N LEU A 489 -7.25 4.41 -6.88
CA LEU A 489 -7.64 3.39 -5.91
C LEU A 489 -7.69 3.92 -4.46
N TYR A 490 -6.72 4.76 -4.07
CA TYR A 490 -6.73 5.45 -2.77
C TYR A 490 -7.80 6.54 -2.68
N HIS A 491 -8.40 6.94 -3.80
CA HIS A 491 -9.28 8.11 -3.90
C HIS A 491 -8.57 9.43 -3.51
N ARG A 492 -7.27 9.57 -3.86
CA ARG A 492 -6.73 10.87 -4.26
C ARG A 492 -7.03 11.07 -5.73
N THR A 493 -8.31 11.06 -6.08
CA THR A 493 -8.67 11.90 -7.20
C THR A 493 -8.27 13.29 -6.76
N PHE A 494 -7.27 13.86 -7.43
CA PHE A 494 -7.21 15.30 -7.61
C PHE A 494 -8.49 15.73 -8.36
N MET A 495 -9.68 15.46 -7.80
CA MET A 495 -10.85 16.30 -7.98
C MET A 495 -10.66 17.45 -7.02
N SER A 496 -9.59 18.20 -7.27
CA SER A 496 -9.70 19.62 -7.10
C SER A 496 -10.94 19.97 -7.92
N SER A 497 -11.95 20.58 -7.31
CA SER A 497 -13.11 21.10 -8.05
C SER A 497 -12.74 22.46 -8.64
N ARG A 498 -11.46 22.63 -9.04
CA ARG A 498 -10.95 23.95 -9.32
C ARG A 498 -11.51 24.41 -10.63
N LEU A 499 -12.18 25.54 -10.55
CA LEU A 499 -12.66 26.21 -11.73
C LEU A 499 -11.65 27.29 -12.10
N TYR A 500 -11.31 27.29 -13.37
CA TYR A 500 -10.49 28.30 -13.99
C TYR A 500 -11.42 29.20 -14.80
N LEU A 501 -11.55 30.45 -14.39
CA LEU A 501 -12.26 31.47 -15.15
C LEU A 501 -11.23 32.31 -15.89
N ILE A 502 -11.25 32.24 -17.22
CA ILE A 502 -10.45 33.09 -18.09
C ILE A 502 -11.37 34.05 -18.80
N ALA A 503 -11.16 35.35 -18.59
CA ALA A 503 -11.82 36.42 -19.32
C ALA A 503 -10.80 37.15 -20.19
N GLU A 504 -11.01 37.10 -21.51
CA GLU A 504 -10.25 37.83 -22.53
C GLU A 504 -11.06 39.08 -22.92
N LEU A 505 -10.48 40.28 -22.75
CA LEU A 505 -11.15 41.56 -22.96
C LEU A 505 -10.46 42.38 -24.04
N MET A 506 -11.26 42.97 -24.92
CA MET A 506 -10.82 43.96 -25.90
C MET A 506 -11.22 45.34 -25.40
N ALA A 507 -10.24 46.21 -25.14
CA ALA A 507 -10.50 47.57 -24.72
C ALA A 507 -11.02 48.44 -25.88
N LYS A 508 -11.91 49.40 -25.59
CA LYS A 508 -12.23 50.48 -26.54
C LYS A 508 -10.98 51.30 -26.89
N PRO A 509 -10.90 51.92 -28.07
CA PRO A 509 -9.75 52.73 -28.47
C PRO A 509 -9.38 53.78 -27.41
N GLY A 510 -8.13 53.76 -26.95
CA GLY A 510 -7.60 54.68 -25.93
C GLY A 510 -8.02 54.39 -24.48
N LYS A 511 -8.73 53.29 -24.20
CA LYS A 511 -9.21 52.91 -22.86
C LYS A 511 -8.46 51.76 -22.20
N GLU A 512 -7.40 51.27 -22.83
CA GLU A 512 -6.65 50.08 -22.40
C GLU A 512 -6.01 50.24 -21.01
N GLU A 513 -5.33 51.37 -20.76
CA GLU A 513 -4.70 51.62 -19.45
C GLU A 513 -5.74 51.80 -18.33
N GLU A 514 -6.90 52.39 -18.66
CA GLU A 514 -8.01 52.56 -17.73
C GLU A 514 -8.63 51.20 -17.38
N LEU A 515 -8.90 50.36 -18.39
CA LEU A 515 -9.42 49.00 -18.21
C LEU A 515 -8.44 48.14 -17.38
N PHE A 516 -7.14 48.22 -17.66
CA PHE A 516 -6.12 47.47 -16.92
C PHE A 516 -6.10 47.85 -15.43
N LYS A 517 -6.21 49.15 -15.11
CA LYS A 517 -6.29 49.63 -13.72
C LYS A 517 -7.56 49.15 -13.01
N VAL A 518 -8.70 49.13 -13.71
CA VAL A 518 -9.97 48.62 -13.15
C VAL A 518 -9.84 47.14 -12.81
N LEU A 519 -9.28 46.33 -13.72
CA LEU A 519 -9.09 44.89 -13.49
C LEU A 519 -8.10 44.60 -12.35
N LEU A 520 -7.00 45.36 -12.25
CA LEU A 520 -6.11 45.28 -11.10
C LEU A 520 -6.80 45.65 -9.78
N GLY A 521 -7.80 46.54 -9.82
CA GLY A 521 -8.60 46.90 -8.65
C GLY A 521 -9.48 45.78 -8.12
N LEU A 522 -9.82 44.78 -8.95
CA LEU A 522 -10.61 43.61 -8.54
C LEU A 522 -9.76 42.62 -7.72
N GLU A 523 -8.47 42.47 -8.04
CA GLU A 523 -7.55 41.51 -7.40
C GLU A 523 -7.64 41.46 -5.86
N PRO A 524 -7.47 42.57 -5.11
CA PRO A 524 -7.53 42.52 -3.65
C PRO A 524 -8.93 42.24 -3.08
N LEU A 525 -10.00 42.48 -3.86
CA LEU A 525 -11.37 42.17 -3.46
C LEU A 525 -11.64 40.69 -3.66
N THR A 526 -11.26 40.15 -4.82
CA THR A 526 -11.47 38.76 -5.21
C THR A 526 -10.61 37.80 -4.39
N LEU A 527 -9.33 38.12 -4.15
CA LEU A 527 -8.44 37.31 -3.30
C LEU A 527 -8.87 37.24 -1.81
N ARG A 528 -9.77 38.12 -1.36
CA ARG A 528 -10.33 38.07 0.00
C ARG A 528 -11.56 37.18 0.12
N GLU A 529 -12.07 36.67 -1.00
CA GLU A 529 -13.24 35.81 -0.98
C GLU A 529 -12.89 34.38 -0.61
N ASP A 530 -13.75 33.77 0.20
CA ASP A 530 -13.63 32.37 0.57
C ASP A 530 -13.71 31.49 -0.69
N GLY A 531 -12.63 30.75 -0.95
CA GLY A 531 -12.51 29.88 -2.11
C GLY A 531 -11.80 30.48 -3.32
N CYS A 532 -11.39 31.76 -3.29
CA CYS A 532 -10.48 32.30 -4.31
C CYS A 532 -9.03 31.85 -4.02
N ILE A 533 -8.41 31.15 -4.98
CA ILE A 533 -7.02 30.66 -4.86
C ILE A 533 -6.06 31.64 -5.51
N ARG A 534 -6.45 32.20 -6.66
CA ARG A 534 -5.62 33.10 -7.44
C ARG A 534 -6.47 34.03 -8.29
N TYR A 535 -6.00 35.27 -8.43
CA TYR A 535 -6.43 36.21 -9.45
C TYR A 535 -5.17 36.72 -10.15
N ARG A 536 -5.17 36.83 -11.47
CA ARG A 536 -4.02 37.36 -12.23
C ARG A 536 -4.50 38.12 -13.45
N VAL A 537 -4.12 39.39 -13.56
CA VAL A 537 -4.30 40.19 -14.79
C VAL A 537 -3.02 40.13 -15.62
N THR A 538 -3.17 39.93 -16.92
CA THR A 538 -2.10 39.96 -17.91
C THR A 538 -2.49 40.85 -19.07
N ARG A 539 -1.50 41.50 -19.67
CA ARG A 539 -1.66 42.29 -20.89
C ARG A 539 -0.81 41.67 -21.97
N GLN A 540 -1.30 41.67 -23.20
CA GLN A 540 -0.52 41.17 -24.32
C GLN A 540 0.68 42.10 -24.55
N ILE A 541 1.86 41.51 -24.74
CA ILE A 541 3.07 42.23 -25.14
C ILE A 541 3.30 41.91 -26.61
N TYR A 542 3.44 42.94 -27.43
CA TYR A 542 3.76 42.76 -28.85
C TYR A 542 5.14 42.10 -29.00
N HIS A 543 5.20 40.98 -29.74
CA HIS A 543 6.44 40.30 -30.06
C HIS A 543 6.63 40.24 -31.59
N PRO A 544 7.74 40.75 -32.15
CA PRO A 544 7.91 40.96 -33.59
C PRO A 544 7.96 39.68 -34.46
N VAL A 545 7.86 38.50 -33.85
CA VAL A 545 7.93 37.18 -34.52
C VAL A 545 6.63 36.36 -34.36
N SER A 546 5.65 36.85 -33.59
CA SER A 546 4.37 36.16 -33.43
C SER A 546 3.44 36.48 -34.59
N THR A 547 2.99 35.46 -35.32
CA THR A 547 2.02 35.58 -36.43
C THR A 547 0.56 35.53 -35.98
N THR A 548 0.31 35.37 -34.68
CA THR A 548 -1.02 35.29 -34.09
C THR A 548 -1.31 36.57 -33.32
N GLU A 549 -1.99 37.52 -33.95
CA GLU A 549 -2.55 38.68 -33.27
C GLU A 549 -3.92 38.30 -32.69
N SER A 550 -3.97 38.02 -31.38
CA SER A 550 -5.25 38.00 -30.67
C SER A 550 -5.84 39.40 -30.67
N LYS A 551 -7.15 39.52 -30.93
CA LYS A 551 -7.87 40.79 -30.82
C LYS A 551 -8.08 41.24 -29.37
N PHE A 552 -7.87 40.36 -28.39
CA PHE A 552 -8.04 40.66 -26.97
C PHE A 552 -6.71 41.12 -26.37
N THR A 553 -6.67 42.37 -25.91
CA THR A 553 -5.43 43.02 -25.44
C THR A 553 -5.13 42.76 -23.97
N ILE A 554 -6.16 42.46 -23.17
CA ILE A 554 -6.05 42.22 -21.72
C ILE A 554 -6.79 40.92 -21.36
N MET A 555 -6.23 40.15 -20.43
CA MET A 555 -6.83 38.93 -19.91
C MET A 555 -6.72 38.92 -18.39
N PHE A 556 -7.76 38.48 -17.68
CA PHE A 556 -7.61 38.05 -16.30
C PHE A 556 -7.99 36.58 -16.12
N ASN A 557 -7.28 35.92 -15.22
CA ASN A 557 -7.43 34.52 -14.88
C ASN A 557 -7.70 34.38 -13.38
N GLU A 558 -8.75 33.65 -13.04
CA GLU A 558 -9.13 33.33 -11.67
C GLU A 558 -9.10 31.83 -11.45
N GLU A 559 -8.56 31.40 -10.32
CA GLU A 559 -8.58 30.02 -9.85
C GLU A 559 -9.48 29.94 -8.62
N TRP A 560 -10.51 29.12 -8.68
CA TRP A 560 -11.52 28.95 -7.62
C TRP A 560 -11.50 27.54 -7.08
N ALA A 561 -11.73 27.37 -5.78
CA ALA A 561 -11.68 26.07 -5.11
C ALA A 561 -12.80 25.11 -5.51
N ASN A 562 -14.00 25.64 -5.82
CA ASN A 562 -15.18 24.88 -6.23
C ASN A 562 -16.23 25.80 -6.92
N LYS A 563 -17.27 25.17 -7.50
CA LYS A 563 -18.38 25.87 -8.19
C LYS A 563 -19.16 26.83 -7.29
N THR A 564 -19.45 26.43 -6.06
CA THR A 564 -20.22 27.26 -5.12
C THR A 564 -19.51 28.57 -4.80
N ALA A 565 -18.18 28.54 -4.66
CA ALA A 565 -17.37 29.74 -4.44
C ALA A 565 -17.41 30.68 -5.66
N LEU A 566 -17.26 30.15 -6.87
CA LEU A 566 -17.35 30.94 -8.10
C LEU A 566 -18.76 31.54 -8.29
N ASP A 567 -19.83 30.76 -8.09
CA ASP A 567 -21.20 31.27 -8.21
C ASP A 567 -21.47 32.39 -7.19
N THR A 568 -20.95 32.25 -5.96
CA THR A 568 -21.03 33.30 -4.93
C THR A 568 -20.27 34.57 -5.32
N HIS A 569 -19.10 34.42 -5.94
CA HIS A 569 -18.29 35.52 -6.44
C HIS A 569 -19.01 36.31 -7.53
N LEU A 570 -19.59 35.63 -8.52
CA LEU A 570 -20.35 36.26 -9.60
C LEU A 570 -21.56 37.05 -9.09
N GLU A 571 -22.10 36.68 -7.91
CA GLU A 571 -23.22 37.35 -7.27
C GLU A 571 -22.81 38.56 -6.39
N LYS A 572 -21.51 38.79 -6.16
CA LYS A 572 -21.04 39.89 -5.29
C LYS A 572 -21.43 41.27 -5.84
N PRO A 573 -21.80 42.23 -4.96
CA PRO A 573 -22.19 43.57 -5.38
C PRO A 573 -21.14 44.28 -6.25
N TYR A 574 -19.86 44.15 -5.91
CA TYR A 574 -18.77 44.82 -6.63
C TYR A 574 -18.52 44.19 -8.01
N MET A 575 -18.75 42.88 -8.17
CA MET A 575 -18.67 42.20 -9.47
C MET A 575 -19.85 42.58 -10.36
N LYS A 576 -21.07 42.66 -9.80
CA LYS A 576 -22.24 43.18 -10.54
C LYS A 576 -22.03 44.62 -10.97
N GLU A 577 -21.51 45.48 -10.08
CA GLU A 577 -21.17 46.86 -10.42
C GLU A 577 -20.12 46.93 -11.53
N PHE A 578 -19.08 46.09 -11.47
CA PHE A 578 -18.07 46.01 -12.51
C PHE A 578 -18.68 45.67 -13.88
N VAL A 579 -19.51 44.63 -13.93
CA VAL A 579 -20.18 44.19 -15.18
C VAL A 579 -21.11 45.28 -15.70
N ASP A 580 -21.95 45.86 -14.85
CA ASP A 580 -22.95 46.83 -15.28
C ASP A 580 -22.30 48.15 -15.74
N LYS A 581 -21.25 48.60 -15.05
CA LYS A 581 -20.55 49.87 -15.35
C LYS A 581 -19.55 49.73 -16.50
N TYR A 582 -18.64 48.76 -16.43
CA TYR A 582 -17.49 48.72 -17.33
C TYR A 582 -17.68 47.81 -18.54
N ILE A 583 -18.69 46.92 -18.52
CA ILE A 583 -19.02 46.04 -19.65
C ILE A 583 -20.31 46.50 -20.34
N LYS A 584 -21.44 46.62 -19.63
CA LYS A 584 -22.77 46.83 -20.23
C LYS A 584 -23.17 48.30 -20.46
N SER A 585 -22.71 49.23 -19.62
CA SER A 585 -23.14 50.64 -19.69
C SER A 585 -22.79 51.29 -21.03
N PRO A 586 -23.73 51.90 -21.76
CA PRO A 586 -23.44 52.61 -23.01
C PRO A 586 -22.41 53.73 -22.83
N ASP A 587 -22.48 54.46 -21.71
CA ASP A 587 -21.71 55.68 -21.46
C ASP A 587 -20.38 55.42 -20.77
N THR A 588 -20.28 54.35 -19.97
CA THR A 588 -19.10 54.08 -19.12
C THR A 588 -18.37 52.77 -19.45
N SER A 589 -18.87 51.99 -20.40
CA SER A 589 -18.21 50.76 -20.85
C SER A 589 -16.82 51.05 -21.42
N LEU A 590 -15.84 50.28 -20.94
CA LEU A 590 -14.44 50.33 -21.37
C LEU A 590 -14.09 49.19 -22.34
N VAL A 591 -15.00 48.22 -22.50
CA VAL A 591 -14.80 46.97 -23.23
C VAL A 591 -15.60 47.01 -24.54
N SER A 592 -14.96 46.71 -25.67
CA SER A 592 -15.63 46.59 -26.97
C SER A 592 -16.04 45.16 -27.30
N ASP A 593 -15.31 44.17 -26.79
CA ASP A 593 -15.57 42.74 -26.98
C ASP A 593 -15.02 41.94 -25.80
N ILE A 594 -15.68 40.84 -25.46
CA ILE A 594 -15.30 39.97 -24.32
C ILE A 594 -15.54 38.50 -24.64
N ASN A 595 -14.62 37.66 -24.21
CA ASN A 595 -14.74 36.21 -24.27
C ASN A 595 -14.48 35.62 -22.88
N ILE A 596 -15.41 34.83 -22.37
CA ILE A 596 -15.29 34.20 -21.05
C ILE A 596 -15.33 32.70 -21.23
N ARG A 597 -14.37 32.01 -20.63
CA ARG A 597 -14.31 30.55 -20.58
C ARG A 597 -14.17 30.11 -19.15
N ILE A 598 -14.98 29.14 -18.76
CA ILE A 598 -14.90 28.47 -17.47
C ILE A 598 -14.62 27.01 -17.79
N PHE A 599 -13.55 26.46 -17.21
CA PHE A 599 -13.22 25.06 -17.32
C PHE A 599 -12.84 24.50 -15.96
N SER A 600 -13.20 23.25 -15.73
CA SER A 600 -12.75 22.46 -14.60
C SER A 600 -11.47 21.72 -14.98
N ASP A 601 -10.72 21.34 -13.96
CA ASP A 601 -9.71 20.29 -14.01
C ASP A 601 -10.29 18.88 -14.17
N GLU A 602 -11.61 18.71 -14.01
CA GLU A 602 -12.37 17.55 -14.48
C GLU A 602 -12.52 17.64 -16.01
N ALA A 603 -11.93 16.67 -16.73
CA ALA A 603 -11.83 16.62 -18.19
C ALA A 603 -13.13 16.20 -18.89
#